data_AF-A0A2A9NYK6-F1
#
_entry.id   AF-A0A2A9NYK6-F1
#
_cell.length_a   1.000
_cell.length_b   1.000
_cell.length_c   1.000
_cell.angle_alpha   90.00
_cell.angle_beta   90.00
_cell.angle_gamma   90.00
#
_symmetry.space_group_name_H-M   'P 1'
#
loop_
_entity.id
_entity.type
_entity.pdbx_description
1 polymer ?
#
loop_
_entity_poly.entity_id
_entity_poly.type
_entity_poly.pdbx_seq_one_letter_code
_entity_poly.pdbx_strand_id
1 'polypeptide(L)'
;MTHSSVLGGSMVNPTPYGTALLVYLLPESGNGVDITHMDPFCSWHRPYLMVIEQTIQKHAIAIATQFTVDKEAWQKVAVDLRQPYWDWTANSLPPDVVIRDEHVTITDFKGQKVQVVNPLIRYRFKSTLPFHTPFEKWHTTLRHPDATGKEKIDELVRILENAQTQIRDDTVALLSWIHDWAQFSNHTDDDNSITNSLEAIHDYIHVEVGGEGHMADTGVAAFDPIFFLHHCNVDRLFSLWAAMKPGKGVTTGKNDQGGTFTLAPLVPLDENTDLSPFWDSQNTFWCSKNIFNTQTFRYTYPDFVNVNQDDHVATKAAAERVTSGYVDRYFAKSIFTVQPDAKKLWNWTVRIRTKKFELGRSFSMLIFLGNVPAETSVWRMCSSFVGVHHVFTNSAAGRCANCQANADMIHEGFIHMNRHLCVTLPEAVTFDPRVVEPYLTEKLHWRTIDICSSSPFCVWLVFVVLVIDYVLSRLADVRSMLTCLR
;
A
#
# COMPACT_ATOMS: atom_id res chain seq x y z
N MET A 1 47.12 3.34 10.24
CA MET A 1 47.80 2.47 9.27
C MET A 1 46.98 1.18 9.18
N THR A 2 45.87 1.20 8.45
CA THR A 2 45.76 0.64 7.09
C THR A 2 46.11 -0.84 7.00
N HIS A 3 45.12 -1.71 7.16
CA HIS A 3 45.07 -2.98 6.47
C HIS A 3 43.82 -3.02 5.59
N SER A 4 44.09 -2.83 4.29
CA SER A 4 43.22 -3.02 3.16
C SER A 4 43.49 -4.43 2.62
N SER A 5 42.44 -5.20 2.37
CA SER A 5 42.43 -6.39 1.50
C SER A 5 40.99 -6.52 1.00
N VAL A 6 40.65 -5.95 -0.16
CA VAL A 6 40.72 -6.60 -1.49
C VAL A 6 40.12 -8.01 -1.46
N LEU A 7 38.82 -8.09 -1.79
CA LEU A 7 38.25 -9.13 -2.64
C LEU A 7 37.20 -8.48 -3.55
N GLY A 8 37.70 -7.80 -4.59
CA GLY A 8 36.96 -7.67 -5.84
C GLY A 8 37.07 -9.00 -6.57
N GLY A 9 35.94 -9.64 -6.84
CA GLY A 9 35.87 -10.94 -7.50
C GLY A 9 34.49 -11.18 -8.09
N SER A 10 34.33 -10.76 -9.35
CA SER A 10 33.65 -11.53 -10.40
C SER A 10 32.30 -12.18 -10.05
N MET A 11 31.20 -11.43 -10.06
CA MET A 11 29.87 -12.01 -10.29
C MET A 11 29.54 -12.01 -11.79
N VAL A 12 30.30 -12.81 -12.55
CA VAL A 12 29.96 -13.21 -13.93
C VAL A 12 29.42 -14.64 -13.86
N ASN A 13 28.11 -14.77 -13.62
CA ASN A 13 27.22 -15.76 -14.26
C ASN A 13 25.84 -15.76 -13.57
N PRO A 14 24.74 -15.81 -14.34
CA PRO A 14 23.40 -15.88 -13.80
C PRO A 14 23.17 -17.29 -13.25
N THR A 15 23.21 -17.44 -11.93
CA THR A 15 22.76 -18.68 -11.28
C THR A 15 21.24 -18.81 -11.43
N PRO A 16 20.67 -20.03 -11.47
CA PRO A 16 19.26 -20.26 -11.74
C PRO A 16 18.32 -19.91 -10.56
N TYR A 17 18.77 -19.11 -9.60
CA TYR A 17 18.06 -18.73 -8.38
C TYR A 17 17.59 -17.26 -8.41
N GLY A 18 16.98 -16.84 -9.53
CA GLY A 18 16.52 -15.46 -9.75
C GLY A 18 15.47 -14.95 -8.75
N THR A 19 14.78 -15.83 -8.03
CA THR A 19 13.83 -15.46 -6.97
C THR A 19 14.45 -15.27 -5.60
N ALA A 20 15.63 -15.85 -5.34
CA ALA A 20 16.32 -15.64 -4.07
C ALA A 20 16.94 -14.23 -4.01
N LEU A 21 17.48 -13.72 -5.12
CA LEU A 21 18.15 -12.42 -5.13
C LEU A 21 17.24 -11.24 -4.73
N LEU A 22 15.94 -11.34 -5.02
CA LEU A 22 14.96 -10.27 -4.77
C LEU A 22 14.46 -10.21 -3.33
N VAL A 23 14.56 -11.32 -2.61
CA VAL A 23 14.17 -11.38 -1.20
C VAL A 23 15.38 -11.28 -0.27
N TYR A 24 16.58 -11.55 -0.79
CA TYR A 24 17.87 -11.42 -0.10
C TYR A 24 18.52 -10.01 -0.20
N LEU A 25 17.80 -8.98 -0.66
CA LEU A 25 18.26 -7.59 -0.53
C LEU A 25 18.21 -7.08 0.93
N LEU A 26 17.74 -7.91 1.86
CA LEU A 26 17.87 -7.69 3.29
C LEU A 26 19.12 -8.45 3.77
N PRO A 27 20.15 -7.77 4.29
CA PRO A 27 21.42 -8.40 4.59
C PRO A 27 21.28 -9.48 5.67
N GLU A 28 22.11 -10.52 5.58
CA GLU A 28 22.30 -11.61 6.56
C GLU A 28 22.73 -11.15 7.97
N SER A 29 22.71 -9.85 8.26
CA SER A 29 23.30 -9.25 9.47
C SER A 29 22.43 -8.18 10.11
N GLY A 30 21.12 -8.40 10.30
CA GLY A 30 20.28 -7.56 11.18
C GLY A 30 20.19 -6.06 10.81
N ASN A 31 20.77 -5.67 9.68
CA ASN A 31 20.84 -4.30 9.16
C ASN A 31 19.82 -4.15 8.04
N GLY A 32 18.57 -4.53 8.28
CA GLY A 32 17.49 -4.32 7.32
C GLY A 32 17.47 -2.84 6.91
N VAL A 33 17.82 -2.56 5.66
CA VAL A 33 17.75 -1.22 5.12
C VAL A 33 16.39 -1.08 4.46
N ASP A 34 15.61 -0.10 4.90
CA ASP A 34 14.31 0.26 4.34
C ASP A 34 14.52 0.75 2.89
N ILE A 35 14.31 -0.10 1.87
CA ILE A 35 14.82 0.19 0.52
C ILE A 35 13.89 1.16 -0.24
N THR A 36 12.66 1.42 0.21
CA THR A 36 11.63 1.94 -0.71
C THR A 36 10.63 2.95 -0.16
N HIS A 37 10.71 3.36 1.11
CA HIS A 37 9.70 4.25 1.69
C HIS A 37 9.99 5.75 1.51
N MET A 38 10.31 6.14 0.27
CA MET A 38 10.81 7.46 -0.13
C MET A 38 10.26 7.87 -1.50
N ASP A 39 10.67 9.03 -2.03
CA ASP A 39 10.16 9.62 -3.30
C ASP A 39 9.96 8.67 -4.49
N PRO A 40 10.82 7.67 -4.79
CA PRO A 40 10.56 6.71 -5.86
C PRO A 40 9.70 5.51 -5.43
N PHE A 41 9.01 5.52 -4.28
CA PHE A 41 8.22 4.39 -3.76
C PHE A 41 7.35 3.76 -4.85
N CYS A 42 6.49 4.57 -5.48
CA CYS A 42 5.56 4.10 -6.51
C CYS A 42 6.30 3.55 -7.74
N SER A 43 7.37 4.23 -8.16
CA SER A 43 8.10 3.89 -9.39
C SER A 43 9.05 2.71 -9.18
N TRP A 44 9.59 2.49 -7.98
CA TRP A 44 10.47 1.36 -7.65
C TRP A 44 9.71 0.03 -7.59
N HIS A 45 8.50 0.02 -7.01
CA HIS A 45 7.71 -1.21 -6.89
C HIS A 45 7.19 -1.73 -8.24
N ARG A 46 7.08 -0.87 -9.26
CA ARG A 46 6.70 -1.27 -10.62
C ARG A 46 7.66 -2.30 -11.25
N PRO A 47 8.96 -2.03 -11.45
CA PRO A 47 9.90 -3.03 -11.95
C PRO A 47 10.08 -4.20 -10.97
N TYR A 48 9.86 -4.01 -9.66
CA TYR A 48 9.82 -5.13 -8.72
C TYR A 48 8.75 -6.16 -9.10
N LEU A 49 7.51 -5.71 -9.31
CA LEU A 49 6.42 -6.57 -9.78
C LEU A 49 6.76 -7.23 -11.12
N MET A 50 7.40 -6.49 -12.03
CA MET A 50 7.75 -7.01 -13.35
C MET A 50 8.73 -8.18 -13.30
N VAL A 51 9.70 -8.18 -12.38
CA VAL A 51 10.61 -9.34 -12.28
C VAL A 51 9.88 -10.58 -11.78
N ILE A 52 8.95 -10.41 -10.84
CA ILE A 52 8.13 -11.52 -10.32
C ILE A 52 7.19 -12.05 -11.41
N GLU A 53 6.49 -11.16 -12.09
CA GLU A 53 5.58 -11.50 -13.17
C GLU A 53 6.30 -12.19 -14.33
N GLN A 54 7.43 -11.64 -14.79
CA GLN A 54 8.26 -12.26 -15.82
C GLN A 54 8.71 -13.66 -15.41
N THR A 55 9.07 -13.86 -14.14
CA THR A 55 9.49 -15.17 -13.62
C THR A 55 8.33 -16.16 -13.59
N ILE A 56 7.17 -15.75 -13.08
CA ILE A 56 5.95 -16.58 -13.06
C ILE A 56 5.57 -16.97 -14.49
N GLN A 57 5.54 -16.02 -15.42
CA GLN A 57 5.19 -16.28 -16.82
C GLN A 57 6.18 -17.24 -17.48
N LYS A 58 7.50 -17.07 -17.27
CA LYS A 58 8.52 -17.99 -17.77
C LYS A 58 8.26 -19.42 -17.30
N HIS A 59 7.92 -19.61 -16.03
CA HIS A 59 7.56 -20.92 -15.50
C HIS A 59 6.23 -21.43 -16.06
N ALA A 60 5.22 -20.57 -16.21
CA ALA A 60 3.94 -20.93 -16.81
C ALA A 60 4.10 -21.42 -18.25
N ILE A 61 4.92 -20.75 -19.07
CA ILE A 61 5.22 -21.16 -20.45
C ILE A 61 5.89 -22.53 -20.46
N ALA A 62 6.87 -22.78 -19.58
CA ALA A 62 7.52 -24.08 -19.47
C ALA A 62 6.52 -25.17 -19.02
N ILE A 63 5.66 -24.89 -18.05
CA ILE A 63 4.61 -25.80 -17.55
C ILE A 63 3.60 -26.11 -18.65
N ALA A 64 3.20 -25.12 -19.46
CA ALA A 64 2.25 -25.29 -20.56
C ALA A 64 2.71 -26.33 -21.59
N THR A 65 4.03 -26.51 -21.79
CA THR A 65 4.57 -27.55 -22.68
C THR A 65 4.30 -28.98 -22.21
N GLN A 66 3.98 -29.17 -20.93
CA GLN A 66 3.76 -30.50 -20.34
C GLN A 66 2.33 -30.99 -20.54
N PHE A 67 1.38 -30.12 -20.88
CA PHE A 67 0.00 -30.52 -21.15
C PHE A 67 -0.07 -31.47 -22.35
N THR A 68 -0.90 -32.50 -22.23
CA THR A 68 -1.13 -33.53 -23.25
C THR A 68 -2.45 -33.32 -24.00
N VAL A 69 -3.34 -32.50 -23.44
CA VAL A 69 -4.63 -32.08 -23.99
C VAL A 69 -4.69 -30.55 -24.07
N ASP A 70 -5.47 -30.01 -25.00
CA ASP A 70 -5.66 -28.56 -25.19
C ASP A 70 -4.35 -27.75 -25.26
N LYS A 71 -3.30 -28.35 -25.82
CA LYS A 71 -1.91 -27.84 -25.78
C LYS A 71 -1.79 -26.39 -26.23
N GLU A 72 -2.38 -26.07 -27.39
CA GLU A 72 -2.33 -24.74 -27.98
C GLU A 72 -3.02 -23.70 -27.08
N ALA A 73 -4.13 -24.07 -26.42
CA ALA A 73 -4.83 -23.19 -25.51
C ALA A 73 -3.99 -22.89 -24.26
N TRP A 74 -3.38 -23.91 -23.64
CA TRP A 74 -2.49 -23.72 -22.48
C TRP A 74 -1.24 -22.90 -22.82
N GLN A 75 -0.63 -23.16 -23.98
CA GLN A 75 0.53 -22.39 -24.45
C GLN A 75 0.18 -20.92 -24.68
N LYS A 76 -0.99 -20.65 -25.29
CA LYS A 76 -1.48 -19.28 -25.48
C LYS A 76 -1.72 -18.57 -24.15
N VAL A 77 -2.49 -19.20 -23.25
CA VAL A 77 -2.80 -18.62 -21.93
C VAL A 77 -1.54 -18.34 -21.12
N ALA A 78 -0.52 -19.20 -21.19
CA ALA A 78 0.73 -18.98 -20.48
C ALA A 78 1.50 -17.74 -20.97
N VAL A 79 1.41 -17.38 -22.26
CA VAL A 79 1.99 -16.14 -22.81
C VAL A 79 1.16 -14.91 -22.45
N ASP A 80 -0.17 -15.08 -22.38
CA ASP A 80 -1.09 -14.01 -22.01
C ASP A 80 -1.17 -13.80 -20.49
N LEU A 81 -0.62 -14.71 -19.68
CA LEU A 81 -0.65 -14.65 -18.22
C LEU A 81 0.01 -13.36 -17.71
N ARG A 82 -0.69 -12.68 -16.81
CA ARG A 82 -0.24 -11.48 -16.10
C ARG A 82 -0.51 -11.62 -14.60
N GLN A 83 0.21 -10.88 -13.78
CA GLN A 83 -0.01 -10.86 -12.33
C GLN A 83 -1.39 -10.22 -12.03
N PRO A 84 -2.30 -10.90 -11.30
CA PRO A 84 -3.58 -10.30 -10.91
C PRO A 84 -3.40 -9.27 -9.80
N TYR A 85 -4.27 -8.26 -9.80
CA TYR A 85 -4.38 -7.25 -8.74
C TYR A 85 -5.58 -7.56 -7.82
N TRP A 86 -5.46 -7.20 -6.54
CA TRP A 86 -6.56 -7.21 -5.59
C TRP A 86 -7.12 -5.79 -5.43
N ASP A 87 -8.29 -5.53 -6.02
CA ASP A 87 -8.96 -4.22 -5.96
C ASP A 87 -9.62 -3.98 -4.59
N TRP A 88 -8.81 -3.71 -3.58
CA TRP A 88 -9.28 -3.40 -2.23
C TRP A 88 -10.12 -2.11 -2.15
N THR A 89 -10.06 -1.24 -3.15
CA THR A 89 -10.90 -0.04 -3.26
C THR A 89 -12.34 -0.41 -3.61
N ALA A 90 -12.52 -1.37 -4.53
CA ALA A 90 -13.82 -1.93 -4.86
C ALA A 90 -14.34 -2.85 -3.75
N ASN A 91 -13.51 -3.83 -3.37
CA ASN A 91 -13.79 -4.84 -2.36
C ASN A 91 -12.53 -5.17 -1.52
N SER A 92 -12.52 -4.70 -0.27
CA SER A 92 -11.44 -4.93 0.69
C SER A 92 -11.35 -6.39 1.14
N LEU A 93 -12.33 -7.24 0.86
CA LEU A 93 -12.17 -8.68 1.05
C LEU A 93 -11.73 -9.32 -0.27
N PRO A 94 -10.50 -9.87 -0.36
CA PRO A 94 -10.10 -10.61 -1.56
C PRO A 94 -10.93 -11.91 -1.67
N PRO A 95 -10.98 -12.55 -2.85
CA PRO A 95 -11.69 -13.82 -3.01
C PRO A 95 -11.15 -14.91 -2.08
N ASP A 96 -12.00 -15.87 -1.70
CA ASP A 96 -11.64 -16.96 -0.76
C ASP A 96 -10.37 -17.73 -1.16
N VAL A 97 -10.12 -17.87 -2.47
CA VAL A 97 -8.90 -18.48 -3.03
C VAL A 97 -7.61 -17.77 -2.61
N VAL A 98 -7.68 -16.52 -2.16
CA VAL A 98 -6.52 -15.74 -1.73
C VAL A 98 -6.38 -15.73 -0.21
N ILE A 99 -7.46 -15.97 0.56
CA ILE A 99 -7.49 -15.70 2.01
C ILE A 99 -7.98 -16.88 2.88
N ARG A 100 -8.80 -17.79 2.36
CA ARG A 100 -9.42 -18.90 3.12
C ARG A 100 -9.08 -20.28 2.59
N ASP A 101 -9.05 -20.46 1.26
CA ASP A 101 -9.02 -21.79 0.67
C ASP A 101 -7.64 -22.45 0.78
N GLU A 102 -7.49 -23.39 1.71
CA GLU A 102 -6.26 -24.18 1.89
C GLU A 102 -5.88 -25.03 0.66
N HIS A 103 -6.88 -25.38 -0.16
CA HIS A 103 -6.72 -26.20 -1.35
C HIS A 103 -7.49 -25.59 -2.52
N VAL A 104 -6.96 -25.75 -3.73
CA VAL A 104 -7.58 -25.30 -4.97
C VAL A 104 -7.65 -26.42 -5.98
N THR A 105 -8.73 -26.43 -6.75
CA THR A 105 -8.91 -27.40 -7.84
C THR A 105 -8.31 -26.84 -9.12
N ILE A 106 -7.31 -27.50 -9.66
CA ILE A 106 -6.65 -27.14 -10.92
C ILE A 106 -6.89 -28.21 -11.99
N THR A 107 -6.58 -27.89 -13.24
CA THR A 107 -6.52 -28.87 -14.33
C THR A 107 -5.10 -29.43 -14.43
N ASP A 108 -4.94 -30.74 -14.34
CA ASP A 108 -3.65 -31.41 -14.52
C ASP A 108 -3.25 -31.51 -16.01
N PHE A 109 -2.05 -32.03 -16.27
CA PHE A 109 -1.52 -32.15 -17.63
C PHE A 109 -2.31 -33.09 -18.55
N LYS A 110 -3.25 -33.88 -18.03
CA LYS A 110 -4.13 -34.78 -18.77
C LYS A 110 -5.55 -34.24 -18.88
N GLY A 111 -5.81 -33.01 -18.42
CA GLY A 111 -7.13 -32.38 -18.46
C GLY A 111 -8.03 -32.73 -17.26
N GLN A 112 -7.51 -33.48 -16.28
CA GLN A 112 -8.30 -33.91 -15.14
C GLN A 112 -8.31 -32.84 -14.05
N LYS A 113 -9.43 -32.72 -13.34
CA LYS A 113 -9.53 -31.83 -12.18
C LYS A 113 -8.89 -32.50 -10.97
N VAL A 114 -7.89 -31.84 -10.38
CA VAL A 114 -7.15 -32.33 -9.22
C VAL A 114 -7.09 -31.26 -8.14
N GLN A 115 -7.14 -31.69 -6.87
CA GLN A 115 -6.95 -30.79 -5.74
C GLN A 115 -5.46 -30.67 -5.42
N VAL A 116 -4.99 -29.45 -5.21
CA VAL A 116 -3.63 -29.13 -4.78
C VAL A 116 -3.67 -28.18 -3.58
N VAL A 117 -2.60 -28.17 -2.79
CA VAL A 117 -2.41 -27.15 -1.75
C VAL A 117 -2.33 -25.77 -2.41
N ASN A 118 -3.03 -24.80 -1.87
CA ASN A 118 -3.09 -23.46 -2.44
C ASN A 118 -1.80 -22.66 -2.15
N PRO A 119 -1.00 -22.31 -3.17
CA PRO A 119 0.22 -21.54 -2.97
C PRO A 119 -0.04 -20.06 -2.66
N LEU A 120 -1.28 -19.56 -2.78
CA LEU A 120 -1.63 -18.17 -2.52
C LEU A 120 -1.89 -17.87 -1.04
N ILE A 121 -2.12 -18.87 -0.20
CA ILE A 121 -2.43 -18.65 1.22
C ILE A 121 -1.17 -18.35 2.04
N ARG A 122 -0.05 -19.04 1.75
CA ARG A 122 1.21 -18.84 2.48
C ARG A 122 2.42 -19.38 1.73
N TYR A 123 3.57 -18.78 2.00
CA TYR A 123 4.86 -19.34 1.61
C TYR A 123 5.39 -20.25 2.72
N ARG A 124 6.02 -21.38 2.35
CA ARG A 124 6.68 -22.30 3.28
C ARG A 124 8.19 -22.23 3.12
N PHE A 125 8.86 -21.84 4.19
CA PHE A 125 10.31 -21.76 4.25
C PHE A 125 10.95 -23.15 4.34
N LYS A 126 12.08 -23.34 3.66
CA LYS A 126 12.75 -24.65 3.52
C LYS A 126 13.97 -24.85 4.42
N SER A 127 14.42 -23.81 5.12
CA SER A 127 15.64 -23.81 5.93
C SER A 127 15.47 -22.95 7.18
N THR A 128 16.50 -22.91 8.02
CA THR A 128 16.62 -21.93 9.11
C THR A 128 16.46 -20.52 8.56
N LEU A 129 15.78 -19.68 9.34
CA LEU A 129 15.34 -18.35 8.93
C LEU A 129 16.25 -17.28 9.54
N PRO A 130 16.85 -16.38 8.74
CA PRO A 130 17.70 -15.30 9.24
C PRO A 130 16.89 -14.08 9.71
N PHE A 131 15.67 -14.27 10.20
CA PHE A 131 14.76 -13.19 10.60
C PHE A 131 14.85 -12.90 12.10
N HIS A 132 14.30 -11.76 12.51
CA HIS A 132 14.16 -11.39 13.92
C HIS A 132 12.88 -11.95 14.54
N THR A 133 12.87 -12.02 15.88
CA THR A 133 11.71 -12.50 16.66
C THR A 133 10.45 -11.70 16.37
N PRO A 134 9.31 -12.36 16.10
CA PRO A 134 9.04 -13.82 16.16
C PRO A 134 9.28 -14.62 14.86
N PHE A 135 9.65 -13.96 13.76
CA PHE A 135 9.63 -14.54 12.41
C PHE A 135 10.61 -15.70 12.21
N GLU A 136 11.70 -15.80 12.98
CA GLU A 136 12.62 -16.95 12.92
C GLU A 136 11.95 -18.28 13.30
N LYS A 137 10.85 -18.22 14.06
CA LYS A 137 10.13 -19.39 14.56
C LYS A 137 9.05 -19.88 13.60
N TRP A 138 8.66 -19.05 12.63
CA TRP A 138 7.51 -19.32 11.77
C TRP A 138 7.97 -19.87 10.41
N HIS A 139 7.88 -21.19 10.25
CA HIS A 139 8.25 -21.88 9.00
C HIS A 139 7.29 -21.65 7.83
N THR A 140 6.24 -20.87 8.04
CA THR A 140 5.36 -20.37 6.99
C THR A 140 5.05 -18.90 7.23
N THR A 141 4.71 -18.18 6.16
CA THR A 141 4.09 -16.86 6.34
C THR A 141 2.75 -17.00 7.04
N LEU A 142 2.44 -16.04 7.90
CA LEU A 142 1.24 -15.98 8.71
C LEU A 142 0.60 -14.60 8.55
N ARG A 143 -0.73 -14.59 8.45
CA ARG A 143 -1.59 -13.41 8.37
C ARG A 143 -2.42 -13.30 9.63
N HIS A 144 -2.38 -12.12 10.24
CA HIS A 144 -3.12 -11.79 11.46
C HIS A 144 -3.03 -12.88 12.56
N PRO A 145 -1.83 -13.38 12.91
CA PRO A 145 -1.68 -14.39 13.93
C PRO A 145 -1.95 -13.81 15.33
N ASP A 146 -2.30 -14.68 16.27
CA ASP A 146 -2.20 -14.38 17.69
C ASP A 146 -0.77 -14.54 18.22
N ALA A 147 -0.56 -14.20 19.50
CA ALA A 147 0.74 -14.31 20.16
C ALA A 147 1.33 -15.74 20.18
N THR A 148 0.55 -16.78 19.86
CA THR A 148 1.02 -18.17 19.75
C THR A 148 1.44 -18.55 18.32
N GLY A 149 1.24 -17.66 17.34
CA GLY A 149 1.49 -17.92 15.92
C GLY A 149 0.32 -18.60 15.22
N LYS A 150 -0.90 -18.55 15.77
CA LYS A 150 -2.10 -19.09 15.12
C LYS A 150 -2.82 -18.00 14.34
N GLU A 151 -2.98 -18.18 13.03
CA GLU A 151 -3.74 -17.24 12.17
C GLU A 151 -5.20 -17.09 12.63
N LYS A 152 -5.69 -15.86 12.72
CA LYS A 152 -7.07 -15.51 13.08
C LYS A 152 -7.83 -15.00 11.85
N ILE A 153 -8.00 -15.85 10.85
CA ILE A 153 -8.59 -15.47 9.55
C ILE A 153 -9.99 -14.86 9.66
N ASP A 154 -10.84 -15.34 10.58
CA ASP A 154 -12.18 -14.76 10.78
C ASP A 154 -12.16 -13.37 11.43
N GLU A 155 -11.09 -13.04 12.17
CA GLU A 155 -10.87 -11.69 12.71
C GLU A 155 -10.36 -10.78 11.60
N LEU A 156 -9.38 -11.25 10.82
CA LEU A 156 -8.87 -10.56 9.63
C LEU A 156 -9.98 -10.20 8.65
N VAL A 157 -10.90 -11.12 8.35
CA VAL A 157 -12.02 -10.85 7.44
C VAL A 157 -12.88 -9.70 7.95
N ARG A 158 -13.25 -9.69 9.24
CA ARG A 158 -14.07 -8.62 9.81
C ARG A 158 -13.35 -7.27 9.80
N ILE A 159 -12.05 -7.29 10.05
CA ILE A 159 -11.19 -6.10 10.00
C ILE A 159 -11.18 -5.52 8.58
N LEU A 160 -10.96 -6.37 7.56
CA LEU A 160 -10.98 -5.94 6.16
C LEU A 160 -12.36 -5.42 5.74
N GLU A 161 -13.44 -6.06 6.17
CA GLU A 161 -14.81 -5.59 5.92
C GLU A 161 -15.06 -4.21 6.53
N ASN A 162 -14.64 -3.99 7.78
CA ASN A 162 -14.78 -2.70 8.44
C ASN A 162 -13.90 -1.60 7.81
N ALA A 163 -12.73 -1.97 7.31
CA ALA A 163 -11.81 -1.06 6.64
C ALA A 163 -12.35 -0.54 5.30
N GLN A 164 -13.31 -1.23 4.67
CA GLN A 164 -13.77 -0.97 3.31
C GLN A 164 -14.10 0.50 3.05
N THR A 165 -14.77 1.14 4.00
CA THR A 165 -15.24 2.51 3.83
C THR A 165 -14.07 3.48 3.82
N GLN A 166 -13.16 3.37 4.80
CA GLN A 166 -11.99 4.24 4.88
C GLN A 166 -11.08 4.05 3.67
N ILE A 167 -10.74 2.81 3.32
CA ILE A 167 -9.91 2.48 2.15
C ILE A 167 -10.43 3.16 0.88
N ARG A 168 -11.75 3.11 0.68
CA ARG A 168 -12.39 3.71 -0.51
C ARG A 168 -12.36 5.22 -0.46
N ASP A 169 -12.70 5.82 0.68
CA ASP A 169 -12.69 7.28 0.85
C ASP A 169 -11.28 7.84 0.63
N ASP A 170 -10.26 7.20 1.21
CA ASP A 170 -8.85 7.58 1.06
C ASP A 170 -8.39 7.46 -0.41
N THR A 171 -8.77 6.37 -1.11
CA THR A 171 -8.39 6.19 -2.54
C THR A 171 -9.03 7.25 -3.43
N VAL A 172 -10.32 7.54 -3.21
CA VAL A 172 -11.04 8.53 -4.01
C VAL A 172 -10.45 9.92 -3.75
N ALA A 173 -10.14 10.25 -2.50
CA ALA A 173 -9.49 11.50 -2.14
C ALA A 173 -8.11 11.64 -2.79
N LEU A 174 -7.25 10.61 -2.71
CA LEU A 174 -5.95 10.55 -3.37
C LEU A 174 -6.05 10.83 -4.87
N LEU A 175 -6.88 10.05 -5.58
CA LEU A 175 -7.00 10.15 -7.05
C LEU A 175 -7.62 11.47 -7.50
N SER A 176 -8.54 12.03 -6.71
CA SER A 176 -9.28 13.24 -7.07
C SER A 176 -8.49 14.52 -6.76
N TRP A 177 -7.86 14.58 -5.58
CA TRP A 177 -7.37 15.84 -5.01
C TRP A 177 -5.85 16.02 -5.09
N ILE A 178 -5.07 14.96 -5.27
CA ILE A 178 -3.61 15.07 -5.32
C ILE A 178 -3.12 15.25 -6.75
N HIS A 179 -2.35 16.31 -7.00
CA HIS A 179 -1.92 16.74 -8.34
C HIS A 179 -0.40 16.72 -8.58
N ASP A 180 0.39 16.63 -7.53
CA ASP A 180 1.84 16.56 -7.59
C ASP A 180 2.36 15.23 -7.05
N TRP A 181 3.61 14.91 -7.42
CA TRP A 181 4.22 13.64 -7.10
C TRP A 181 4.57 13.49 -5.62
N ALA A 182 5.07 14.54 -4.97
CA ALA A 182 5.49 14.49 -3.59
C ALA A 182 4.33 14.07 -2.67
N GLN A 183 3.17 14.73 -2.81
CA GLN A 183 1.97 14.37 -2.04
C GLN A 183 1.36 13.03 -2.46
N PHE A 184 1.54 12.62 -3.72
CA PHE A 184 0.99 11.35 -4.22
C PHE A 184 1.80 10.14 -3.75
N SER A 185 3.12 10.25 -3.80
CA SER A 185 3.98 9.07 -3.87
C SER A 185 4.28 8.45 -2.52
N ASN A 186 4.50 9.26 -1.49
CA ASN A 186 5.10 8.81 -0.25
C ASN A 186 4.54 9.53 0.98
N HIS A 187 4.91 9.07 2.16
CA HIS A 187 4.37 9.53 3.44
C HIS A 187 5.14 10.71 4.07
N THR A 188 6.03 11.38 3.34
CA THR A 188 6.77 12.56 3.83
C THR A 188 5.80 13.68 4.16
N ASP A 189 6.03 14.36 5.28
CA ASP A 189 5.18 15.45 5.70
C ASP A 189 5.37 16.71 4.84
N ASP A 190 4.27 17.34 4.47
CA ASP A 190 4.25 18.66 3.82
C ASP A 190 3.11 19.47 4.41
N ASP A 191 3.33 20.70 4.86
CA ASP A 191 2.29 21.55 5.46
C ASP A 191 1.04 21.72 4.59
N ASN A 192 1.16 21.56 3.28
CA ASN A 192 0.06 21.69 2.32
C ASN A 192 -0.70 20.39 2.02
N SER A 193 -0.28 19.24 2.56
CA SER A 193 -1.00 17.97 2.38
C SER A 193 -2.41 18.02 2.98
N ILE A 194 -3.38 17.52 2.23
CA ILE A 194 -4.81 17.54 2.58
C ILE A 194 -5.47 16.14 2.65
N THR A 195 -4.75 15.09 2.25
CA THR A 195 -5.21 13.69 2.22
C THR A 195 -4.03 12.72 2.22
N ASN A 196 -4.31 11.43 2.44
CA ASN A 196 -3.33 10.35 2.37
C ASN A 196 -2.65 10.28 1.00
N SER A 197 -1.35 9.95 1.02
CA SER A 197 -0.58 9.52 -0.15
C SER A 197 -0.88 8.06 -0.51
N LEU A 198 -0.42 7.61 -1.67
CA LEU A 198 -0.55 6.21 -2.08
C LEU A 198 0.14 5.26 -1.09
N GLU A 199 1.32 5.64 -0.59
CA GLU A 199 2.07 4.88 0.39
C GLU A 199 1.30 4.73 1.71
N ALA A 200 0.69 5.81 2.23
CA ALA A 200 -0.10 5.74 3.46
C ALA A 200 -1.30 4.77 3.35
N ILE A 201 -1.95 4.70 2.19
CA ILE A 201 -3.04 3.74 1.93
C ILE A 201 -2.49 2.32 1.73
N HIS A 202 -1.33 2.20 1.09
CA HIS A 202 -0.62 0.93 0.95
C HIS A 202 -0.27 0.32 2.31
N ASP A 203 0.25 1.14 3.24
CA ASP A 203 0.65 0.75 4.59
C ASP A 203 -0.53 0.24 5.41
N TYR A 204 -1.71 0.84 5.19
CA TYR A 204 -2.96 0.40 5.79
C TYR A 204 -3.23 -1.08 5.47
N ILE A 205 -3.18 -1.46 4.18
CA ILE A 205 -3.45 -2.84 3.76
C ILE A 205 -2.41 -3.81 4.33
N HIS A 206 -1.14 -3.40 4.36
CA HIS A 206 -0.06 -4.18 4.96
C HIS A 206 -0.35 -4.53 6.42
N VAL A 207 -0.68 -3.53 7.22
CA VAL A 207 -0.88 -3.71 8.66
C VAL A 207 -2.18 -4.46 8.97
N GLU A 208 -3.28 -4.21 8.25
CA GLU A 208 -4.52 -4.94 8.48
C GLU A 208 -4.39 -6.43 8.12
N VAL A 209 -3.74 -6.76 6.99
CA VAL A 209 -3.48 -8.16 6.61
C VAL A 209 -2.49 -8.83 7.55
N GLY A 210 -1.44 -8.12 7.93
CA GLY A 210 -0.36 -8.67 8.73
C GLY A 210 -0.74 -8.88 10.17
N GLY A 211 -1.31 -7.87 10.86
CA GLY A 211 -1.39 -7.89 12.33
C GLY A 211 0.01 -8.13 12.92
N GLU A 212 0.17 -9.13 13.78
CA GLU A 212 1.50 -9.57 14.28
C GLU A 212 2.31 -10.40 13.26
N GLY A 213 1.78 -10.59 12.06
CA GLY A 213 2.29 -11.46 10.99
C GLY A 213 3.17 -10.75 9.97
N HIS A 214 3.46 -11.45 8.88
CA HIS A 214 4.53 -11.07 7.96
C HIS A 214 4.20 -9.79 7.18
N MET A 215 2.95 -9.64 6.72
CA MET A 215 2.51 -8.48 5.93
C MET A 215 2.62 -7.14 6.68
N ALA A 216 2.76 -7.13 8.01
CA ALA A 216 2.86 -5.92 8.83
C ALA A 216 4.30 -5.57 9.25
N ASP A 217 5.30 -6.27 8.71
CA ASP A 217 6.72 -5.94 8.88
C ASP A 217 7.44 -5.81 7.52
N THR A 218 8.04 -4.65 7.24
CA THR A 218 8.69 -4.35 5.95
C THR A 218 9.84 -5.31 5.63
N GLY A 219 10.49 -5.89 6.64
CA GLY A 219 11.59 -6.85 6.48
C GLY A 219 11.14 -8.25 6.06
N VAL A 220 9.84 -8.57 6.13
CA VAL A 220 9.34 -9.92 5.81
C VAL A 220 8.02 -9.95 5.02
N ALA A 221 7.41 -8.80 4.74
CA ALA A 221 6.11 -8.74 4.06
C ALA A 221 6.11 -9.39 2.67
N ALA A 222 7.17 -9.20 1.90
CA ALA A 222 7.30 -9.73 0.54
C ALA A 222 7.32 -11.27 0.43
N PHE A 223 7.50 -11.98 1.55
CA PHE A 223 7.41 -13.45 1.55
C PHE A 223 5.96 -13.94 1.44
N ASP A 224 4.97 -13.15 1.88
CA ASP A 224 3.57 -13.56 1.80
C ASP A 224 3.04 -13.39 0.36
N PRO A 225 2.47 -14.43 -0.28
CA PRO A 225 1.98 -14.33 -1.66
C PRO A 225 0.98 -13.20 -1.91
N ILE A 226 0.18 -12.78 -0.91
CA ILE A 226 -0.80 -11.69 -1.08
C ILE A 226 -0.12 -10.33 -1.33
N PHE A 227 1.15 -10.18 -0.95
CA PHE A 227 1.97 -9.01 -1.23
C PHE A 227 1.89 -8.60 -2.71
N PHE A 228 2.03 -9.56 -3.62
CA PHE A 228 2.07 -9.27 -5.06
C PHE A 228 0.70 -8.89 -5.62
N LEU A 229 -0.40 -9.38 -5.03
CA LEU A 229 -1.75 -8.94 -5.41
C LEU A 229 -2.03 -7.51 -4.92
N HIS A 230 -1.60 -7.20 -3.70
CA HIS A 230 -1.68 -5.86 -3.11
C HIS A 230 -0.88 -4.85 -3.92
N HIS A 231 0.42 -5.11 -4.13
CA HIS A 231 1.31 -4.23 -4.89
C HIS A 231 0.89 -4.07 -6.35
N CYS A 232 0.30 -5.09 -6.98
CA CYS A 232 -0.27 -4.94 -8.31
C CYS A 232 -1.47 -3.97 -8.34
N ASN A 233 -2.26 -3.86 -7.27
CA ASN A 233 -3.28 -2.81 -7.18
C ASN A 233 -2.67 -1.43 -6.88
N VAL A 234 -1.59 -1.36 -6.09
CA VAL A 234 -0.85 -0.11 -5.89
C VAL A 234 -0.30 0.43 -7.22
N ASP A 235 0.28 -0.43 -8.05
CA ASP A 235 0.73 -0.09 -9.39
C ASP A 235 -0.44 0.33 -10.32
N ARG A 236 -1.60 -0.31 -10.19
CA ARG A 236 -2.83 0.11 -10.87
C ARG A 236 -3.26 1.51 -10.47
N LEU A 237 -3.26 1.84 -9.18
CA LEU A 237 -3.59 3.18 -8.68
C LEU A 237 -2.56 4.22 -9.16
N PHE A 238 -1.28 3.87 -9.22
CA PHE A 238 -0.26 4.71 -9.85
C PHE A 238 -0.59 4.97 -11.32
N SER A 239 -1.01 3.96 -12.07
CA SER A 239 -1.38 4.11 -13.49
C SER A 239 -2.61 5.00 -13.69
N LEU A 240 -3.61 4.89 -12.82
CA LEU A 240 -4.79 5.76 -12.80
C LEU A 240 -4.39 7.22 -12.52
N TRP A 241 -3.56 7.46 -11.50
CA TRP A 241 -3.09 8.79 -11.17
C TRP A 241 -2.26 9.41 -12.29
N ALA A 242 -1.30 8.67 -12.85
CA ALA A 242 -0.46 9.11 -13.96
C ALA A 242 -1.29 9.50 -15.19
N ALA A 243 -2.36 8.74 -15.49
CA ALA A 243 -3.30 9.07 -16.56
C ALA A 243 -4.10 10.36 -16.28
N MET A 244 -4.51 10.59 -15.03
CA MET A 244 -5.25 11.81 -14.66
C MET A 244 -4.37 13.06 -14.62
N LYS A 245 -3.08 12.92 -14.31
CA LYS A 245 -2.11 14.01 -14.15
C LYS A 245 -0.98 13.91 -15.19
N PRO A 246 -1.29 14.00 -16.51
CA PRO A 246 -0.29 13.84 -17.55
C PRO A 246 0.82 14.89 -17.44
N GLY A 247 2.06 14.49 -17.69
CA GLY A 247 3.24 15.35 -17.60
C GLY A 247 3.75 15.59 -16.18
N LYS A 248 3.13 15.00 -15.16
CA LYS A 248 3.71 14.93 -13.82
C LYS A 248 4.63 13.72 -13.73
N GLY A 249 5.81 13.93 -13.17
CA GLY A 249 6.85 12.92 -12.94
C GLY A 249 7.41 13.03 -11.53
N VAL A 250 8.36 12.16 -11.22
CA VAL A 250 9.07 12.18 -9.92
C VAL A 250 9.71 13.54 -9.73
N THR A 251 9.34 14.22 -8.65
CA THR A 251 9.96 15.49 -8.24
C THR A 251 11.28 15.24 -7.53
N THR A 252 12.16 16.24 -7.56
CA THR A 252 13.40 16.16 -6.80
C THR A 252 13.11 16.15 -5.31
N GLY A 253 13.65 15.17 -4.61
CA GLY A 253 13.76 15.18 -3.17
C GLY A 253 15.09 14.57 -2.73
N LYS A 254 15.11 13.92 -1.58
CA LYS A 254 16.35 13.40 -0.99
C LYS A 254 16.11 12.03 -0.40
N ASN A 255 17.14 11.21 -0.52
CA ASN A 255 17.20 9.96 0.22
C ASN A 255 17.24 10.25 1.72
N ASP A 256 16.88 9.25 2.51
CA ASP A 256 16.78 9.40 3.95
C ASP A 256 18.16 9.61 4.61
N GLN A 257 18.17 9.87 5.92
CA GLN A 257 19.40 10.13 6.68
C GLN A 257 20.33 8.90 6.83
N GLY A 258 19.90 7.69 6.47
CA GLY A 258 20.71 6.48 6.61
C GLY A 258 20.87 5.66 5.33
N GLY A 259 20.35 6.14 4.21
CA GLY A 259 20.49 5.55 2.88
C GLY A 259 19.60 4.33 2.66
N THR A 260 19.52 3.92 1.40
CA THR A 260 18.97 2.61 1.03
C THR A 260 20.10 1.60 0.83
N PHE A 261 19.77 0.33 0.53
CA PHE A 261 20.79 -0.69 0.27
C PHE A 261 21.76 -0.28 -0.86
N THR A 262 21.28 0.48 -1.83
CA THR A 262 22.02 0.86 -3.04
C THR A 262 22.29 2.37 -3.16
N LEU A 263 21.60 3.21 -2.40
CA LEU A 263 21.74 4.67 -2.44
C LEU A 263 22.28 5.19 -1.12
N ALA A 264 23.32 6.02 -1.18
CA ALA A 264 23.90 6.64 0.00
C ALA A 264 22.89 7.57 0.71
N PRO A 265 23.07 7.84 2.02
CA PRO A 265 22.23 8.80 2.74
C PRO A 265 22.18 10.17 2.06
N LEU A 266 21.02 10.83 2.11
CA LEU A 266 20.81 12.23 1.69
C LEU A 266 21.15 12.54 0.22
N VAL A 267 21.39 11.53 -0.63
CA VAL A 267 21.61 11.76 -2.06
C VAL A 267 20.33 12.32 -2.68
N PRO A 268 20.43 13.29 -3.62
CA PRO A 268 19.26 13.76 -4.35
C PRO A 268 18.58 12.60 -5.07
N LEU A 269 17.27 12.51 -4.95
CA LEU A 269 16.44 11.58 -5.71
C LEU A 269 15.65 12.36 -6.73
N ASP A 270 15.54 11.83 -7.95
CA ASP A 270 14.79 12.42 -9.05
C ASP A 270 14.33 11.34 -10.04
N GLU A 271 13.74 11.78 -11.15
CA GLU A 271 13.24 10.88 -12.19
C GLU A 271 14.33 9.99 -12.85
N ASN A 272 15.60 10.38 -12.76
CA ASN A 272 16.74 9.67 -13.35
C ASN A 272 17.47 8.77 -12.36
N THR A 273 17.04 8.75 -11.09
CA THR A 273 17.65 7.89 -10.07
C THR A 273 17.49 6.42 -10.45
N ASP A 274 18.59 5.67 -10.30
CA ASP A 274 18.63 4.24 -10.56
C ASP A 274 17.69 3.47 -9.60
N LEU A 275 16.69 2.82 -10.18
CA LEU A 275 15.79 1.88 -9.51
C LEU A 275 16.48 0.52 -9.42
N SER A 276 17.61 0.51 -8.72
CA SER A 276 18.36 -0.71 -8.46
C SER A 276 17.59 -1.65 -7.52
N PRO A 277 17.76 -2.99 -7.69
CA PRO A 277 18.68 -3.66 -8.61
C PRO A 277 18.05 -4.01 -9.98
N PHE A 278 17.02 -3.30 -10.43
CA PHE A 278 16.27 -3.67 -11.63
C PHE A 278 16.97 -3.19 -12.90
N TRP A 279 17.59 -4.12 -13.62
CA TRP A 279 18.31 -3.84 -14.85
C TRP A 279 17.35 -3.57 -16.02
N ASP A 280 17.60 -2.48 -16.76
CA ASP A 280 16.99 -2.18 -18.07
C ASP A 280 17.83 -2.79 -19.19
N SER A 281 19.15 -2.62 -19.10
CA SER A 281 20.12 -3.20 -20.03
C SER A 281 21.25 -3.92 -19.28
N GLN A 282 22.24 -4.43 -20.01
CA GLN A 282 23.42 -5.06 -19.40
C GLN A 282 24.21 -4.14 -18.45
N ASN A 283 24.10 -2.81 -18.63
CA ASN A 283 24.93 -1.83 -17.93
C ASN A 283 24.13 -0.70 -17.26
N THR A 284 22.80 -0.71 -17.35
CA THR A 284 21.95 0.36 -16.81
C THR A 284 20.78 -0.22 -16.02
N PHE A 285 20.43 0.46 -14.92
CA PHE A 285 19.19 0.21 -14.19
C PHE A 285 18.01 0.96 -14.82
N TRP A 286 16.79 0.51 -14.52
CA TRP A 286 15.59 1.30 -14.77
C TRP A 286 15.64 2.61 -13.98
N CYS A 287 14.99 3.65 -14.48
CA CYS A 287 14.75 4.88 -13.75
C CYS A 287 13.27 5.29 -13.86
N SER A 288 12.80 6.12 -12.93
CA SER A 288 11.38 6.48 -12.84
C SER A 288 10.85 7.15 -14.11
N LYS A 289 11.68 7.94 -14.79
CA LYS A 289 11.33 8.65 -16.04
C LYS A 289 10.74 7.75 -17.12
N ASN A 290 11.23 6.50 -17.20
CA ASN A 290 10.96 5.62 -18.34
C ASN A 290 9.79 4.65 -18.09
N ILE A 291 9.17 4.70 -16.91
CA ILE A 291 8.26 3.65 -16.46
C ILE A 291 6.87 4.14 -16.05
N PHE A 292 6.52 5.41 -16.31
CA PHE A 292 5.15 5.92 -16.14
C PHE A 292 4.16 5.25 -17.11
N ASN A 293 4.61 4.95 -18.33
CA ASN A 293 3.84 4.18 -19.30
C ASN A 293 4.06 2.68 -19.08
N THR A 294 2.99 1.94 -18.78
CA THR A 294 3.04 0.49 -18.55
C THR A 294 3.36 -0.30 -19.82
N GLN A 295 3.13 0.27 -21.00
CA GLN A 295 3.48 -0.35 -22.28
C GLN A 295 4.99 -0.61 -22.42
N THR A 296 5.84 0.15 -21.71
CA THR A 296 7.29 -0.13 -21.59
C THR A 296 7.54 -1.58 -21.16
N PHE A 297 6.71 -2.09 -20.25
CA PHE A 297 6.78 -3.45 -19.73
C PHE A 297 5.74 -4.40 -20.34
N ARG A 298 5.01 -3.96 -21.38
CA ARG A 298 4.04 -4.78 -22.14
C ARG A 298 2.90 -5.37 -21.29
N TYR A 299 2.42 -4.57 -20.33
CA TYR A 299 1.18 -4.82 -19.63
C TYR A 299 0.31 -3.56 -19.59
N THR A 300 -0.96 -3.73 -19.26
CA THR A 300 -1.90 -2.66 -18.99
C THR A 300 -3.02 -3.19 -18.11
N TYR A 301 -3.84 -2.29 -17.57
CA TYR A 301 -4.98 -2.65 -16.74
C TYR A 301 -6.28 -2.67 -17.55
N PRO A 302 -7.28 -3.50 -17.16
CA PRO A 302 -8.60 -3.52 -17.80
C PRO A 302 -9.24 -2.14 -17.95
N ASP A 303 -8.89 -1.20 -17.07
CA ASP A 303 -9.30 0.21 -17.10
C ASP A 303 -8.94 0.93 -18.42
N PHE A 304 -7.88 0.47 -19.11
CA PHE A 304 -7.31 1.09 -20.31
C PHE A 304 -7.31 0.21 -21.56
N VAL A 305 -7.75 -1.06 -21.49
CA VAL A 305 -7.64 -2.03 -22.62
C VAL A 305 -8.34 -1.55 -23.90
N ASN A 306 -9.46 -0.84 -23.77
CA ASN A 306 -10.24 -0.34 -24.91
C ASN A 306 -9.97 1.13 -25.23
N VAL A 307 -8.83 1.65 -24.78
CA VAL A 307 -8.46 3.06 -24.88
C VAL A 307 -7.13 3.17 -25.61
N ASN A 308 -7.01 4.13 -26.53
CA ASN A 308 -5.71 4.46 -27.08
C ASN A 308 -4.82 5.03 -25.97
N GLN A 309 -3.82 4.26 -25.53
CA GLN A 309 -2.95 4.67 -24.42
C GLN A 309 -1.96 5.79 -24.80
N ASP A 310 -1.80 6.07 -26.09
CA ASP A 310 -1.06 7.23 -26.58
C ASP A 310 -1.92 8.53 -26.56
N ASP A 311 -3.23 8.40 -26.35
CA ASP A 311 -4.15 9.53 -26.23
C ASP A 311 -4.35 9.88 -24.75
N HIS A 312 -3.66 10.94 -24.31
CA HIS A 312 -3.76 11.47 -22.94
C HIS A 312 -5.18 11.90 -22.55
N VAL A 313 -6.01 12.35 -23.50
CA VAL A 313 -7.40 12.75 -23.21
C VAL A 313 -8.24 11.49 -22.95
N ALA A 314 -8.06 10.46 -23.77
CA ALA A 314 -8.81 9.22 -23.65
C ALA A 314 -8.41 8.43 -22.38
N THR A 315 -7.13 8.33 -22.08
CA THR A 315 -6.61 7.66 -20.85
C THR A 315 -7.04 8.38 -19.58
N LYS A 316 -6.96 9.71 -19.56
CA LYS A 316 -7.49 10.53 -18.47
C LYS A 316 -8.97 10.30 -18.25
N ALA A 317 -9.78 10.36 -19.31
CA ALA A 317 -11.22 10.13 -19.21
C ALA A 317 -11.54 8.70 -18.73
N ALA A 318 -10.70 7.72 -19.04
CA ALA A 318 -10.84 6.35 -18.54
C ALA A 318 -10.57 6.26 -17.03
N ALA A 319 -9.47 6.85 -16.57
CA ALA A 319 -9.15 6.90 -15.15
C ALA A 319 -10.22 7.67 -14.34
N GLU A 320 -10.70 8.79 -14.85
CA GLU A 320 -11.81 9.55 -14.22
C GLU A 320 -13.09 8.72 -14.10
N ARG A 321 -13.43 7.89 -15.10
CA ARG A 321 -14.58 6.99 -15.02
C ARG A 321 -14.43 5.93 -13.94
N VAL A 322 -13.22 5.39 -13.76
CA VAL A 322 -12.94 4.42 -12.69
C VAL A 322 -13.14 5.07 -11.33
N THR A 323 -12.52 6.23 -11.10
CA THR A 323 -12.64 7.00 -9.85
C THR A 323 -14.09 7.38 -9.57
N SER A 324 -14.81 7.90 -10.57
CA SER A 324 -16.24 8.24 -10.46
C SER A 324 -17.08 6.99 -10.17
N GLY A 325 -16.73 5.85 -10.74
CA GLY A 325 -17.40 4.58 -10.49
C GLY A 325 -17.27 4.08 -9.04
N TYR A 326 -16.21 4.45 -8.31
CA TYR A 326 -16.15 4.21 -6.86
C TYR A 326 -17.09 5.13 -6.09
N VAL A 327 -17.28 6.36 -6.56
CA VAL A 327 -18.22 7.31 -5.98
C VAL A 327 -19.67 6.87 -6.23
N ASP A 328 -20.06 6.67 -7.49
CA ASP A 328 -21.45 6.44 -7.87
C ASP A 328 -22.01 5.13 -7.31
N ARG A 329 -21.21 4.05 -7.31
CA ARG A 329 -21.66 2.73 -6.85
C ARG A 329 -21.86 2.65 -5.33
N TYR A 330 -21.10 3.43 -4.56
CA TYR A 330 -20.98 3.21 -3.11
C TYR A 330 -21.36 4.43 -2.25
N PHE A 331 -21.67 5.57 -2.87
CA PHE A 331 -22.05 6.81 -2.20
C PHE A 331 -23.53 7.19 -2.42
N ALA A 332 -24.43 6.21 -2.53
CA ALA A 332 -25.88 6.45 -2.64
C ALA A 332 -26.49 7.26 -1.45
N LYS A 333 -25.74 7.42 -0.34
CA LYS A 333 -25.97 8.40 0.74
C LYS A 333 -24.70 9.26 0.97
N SER A 334 -24.28 9.97 -0.07
CA SER A 334 -23.05 10.78 -0.07
C SER A 334 -23.12 11.94 0.93
N ILE A 335 -21.95 12.43 1.36
CA ILE A 335 -21.79 13.77 1.96
C ILE A 335 -22.48 14.87 1.14
N PHE A 336 -22.64 14.66 -0.17
CA PHE A 336 -23.36 15.57 -1.07
C PHE A 336 -24.89 15.45 -0.96
N THR A 337 -25.44 14.29 -0.56
CA THR A 337 -26.89 14.12 -0.38
C THR A 337 -27.42 14.90 0.83
N VAL A 338 -26.54 15.16 1.79
CA VAL A 338 -26.85 15.84 3.05
C VAL A 338 -27.12 17.34 2.86
N GLN A 339 -26.38 18.00 1.97
CA GLN A 339 -26.60 19.41 1.67
C GLN A 339 -26.86 19.60 0.18
N PRO A 340 -27.97 19.13 -0.43
CA PRO A 340 -28.16 18.99 -1.89
C PRO A 340 -28.00 20.27 -2.72
N ASP A 341 -28.15 21.43 -2.09
CA ASP A 341 -28.04 22.75 -2.74
C ASP A 341 -26.73 23.48 -2.42
N ALA A 342 -25.92 22.95 -1.50
CA ALA A 342 -24.67 23.58 -1.11
C ALA A 342 -23.69 23.56 -2.29
N LYS A 343 -23.25 24.74 -2.73
CA LYS A 343 -22.22 24.93 -3.77
C LYS A 343 -20.79 24.66 -3.25
N LYS A 344 -20.67 24.54 -1.94
CA LYS A 344 -19.42 24.40 -1.19
C LYS A 344 -19.72 23.49 0.00
N LEU A 345 -18.88 22.49 0.23
CA LEU A 345 -19.02 21.49 1.28
C LEU A 345 -17.73 21.49 2.11
N TRP A 346 -17.85 21.63 3.42
CA TRP A 346 -16.71 21.48 4.31
C TRP A 346 -16.32 20.01 4.42
N ASN A 347 -15.06 19.70 4.15
CA ASN A 347 -14.48 18.40 4.35
C ASN A 347 -13.60 18.44 5.61
N TRP A 348 -13.95 17.60 6.57
CA TRP A 348 -13.34 17.41 7.87
C TRP A 348 -12.46 16.18 7.85
N THR A 349 -11.20 16.37 8.17
CA THR A 349 -10.21 15.29 8.20
C THR A 349 -9.34 15.44 9.43
N VAL A 350 -9.05 14.32 10.09
CA VAL A 350 -8.01 14.28 11.12
C VAL A 350 -6.67 14.05 10.44
N ARG A 351 -5.78 15.02 10.55
CA ARG A 351 -4.39 14.96 10.14
C ARG A 351 -3.54 14.49 11.32
N ILE A 352 -2.73 13.47 11.09
CA ILE A 352 -1.88 12.85 12.10
C ILE A 352 -0.44 13.03 11.65
N ARG A 353 0.38 13.63 12.51
CA ARG A 353 1.84 13.67 12.37
C ARG A 353 2.49 13.05 13.58
N THR A 354 3.35 12.06 13.34
CA THR A 354 4.07 11.30 14.38
C THR A 354 5.46 10.95 13.91
N LYS A 355 6.41 10.73 14.82
CA LYS A 355 7.71 10.18 14.43
C LYS A 355 7.55 8.74 13.96
N LYS A 356 8.09 8.42 12.77
CA LYS A 356 7.98 7.08 12.14
C LYS A 356 8.53 5.98 13.06
N PHE A 357 9.65 6.25 13.73
CA PHE A 357 10.36 5.26 14.54
C PHE A 357 10.16 5.42 16.05
N GLU A 358 9.15 6.17 16.52
CA GLU A 358 8.90 6.42 17.96
C GLU A 358 8.85 5.11 18.77
N LEU A 359 8.13 4.10 18.27
CA LEU A 359 8.00 2.80 18.94
C LEU A 359 9.07 1.78 18.50
N GLY A 360 9.83 2.10 17.45
CA GLY A 360 10.80 1.19 16.83
C GLY A 360 10.19 -0.08 16.20
N ARG A 361 8.87 -0.07 15.95
CA ARG A 361 8.08 -1.13 15.29
C ARG A 361 6.75 -0.54 14.80
N SER A 362 6.01 -1.30 13.99
CA SER A 362 4.70 -0.88 13.47
C SER A 362 3.69 -0.59 14.59
N PHE A 363 2.94 0.50 14.45
CA PHE A 363 1.89 0.90 15.39
C PHE A 363 0.72 1.55 14.66
N SER A 364 -0.37 1.84 15.38
CA SER A 364 -1.55 2.47 14.78
C SER A 364 -2.18 3.51 15.68
N MET A 365 -2.77 4.51 15.03
CA MET A 365 -3.51 5.61 15.65
C MET A 365 -4.98 5.47 15.25
N LEU A 366 -5.85 5.26 16.23
CA LEU A 366 -7.28 5.07 16.03
C LEU A 366 -8.01 6.33 16.45
N ILE A 367 -8.97 6.74 15.63
CA ILE A 367 -9.83 7.90 15.87
C ILE A 367 -11.24 7.42 16.20
N PHE A 368 -11.84 8.08 17.19
CA PHE A 368 -13.19 7.80 17.68
C PHE A 368 -14.00 9.08 17.80
N LEU A 369 -15.31 8.98 17.54
CA LEU A 369 -16.31 9.99 17.86
C LEU A 369 -17.28 9.42 18.91
N GLY A 370 -17.10 9.84 20.16
CA GLY A 370 -17.84 9.37 21.33
C GLY A 370 -17.08 8.33 22.14
N ASN A 371 -17.82 7.51 22.90
CA ASN A 371 -17.21 6.64 23.92
C ASN A 371 -16.21 5.64 23.32
N VAL A 372 -15.00 5.59 23.86
CA VAL A 372 -13.99 4.57 23.53
C VAL A 372 -14.15 3.40 24.51
N PRO A 373 -14.41 2.16 24.05
CA PRO A 373 -14.49 1.00 24.92
C PRO A 373 -13.20 0.78 25.72
N ALA A 374 -13.28 0.14 26.89
CA ALA A 374 -12.09 -0.18 27.68
C ALA A 374 -11.24 -1.29 27.04
N GLU A 375 -11.90 -2.30 26.47
CA GLU A 375 -11.26 -3.47 25.83
C GLU A 375 -10.76 -3.11 24.43
N THR A 376 -9.46 -3.30 24.17
CA THR A 376 -8.83 -2.94 22.89
C THR A 376 -9.30 -3.82 21.73
N SER A 377 -9.63 -5.08 22.00
CA SER A 377 -10.07 -6.07 21.01
C SER A 377 -11.35 -5.68 20.27
N VAL A 378 -12.16 -4.79 20.84
CA VAL A 378 -13.41 -4.33 20.22
C VAL A 378 -13.32 -2.94 19.59
N TRP A 379 -12.17 -2.26 19.71
CA TRP A 379 -12.00 -0.89 19.21
C TRP A 379 -12.28 -0.77 17.71
N ARG A 380 -11.87 -1.77 16.91
CA ARG A 380 -12.07 -1.79 15.46
C ARG A 380 -13.53 -2.02 15.03
N MET A 381 -14.38 -2.44 15.96
CA MET A 381 -15.76 -2.86 15.69
C MET A 381 -16.79 -1.96 16.38
N CYS A 382 -16.37 -1.02 17.22
CA CYS A 382 -17.30 -0.19 17.97
C CYS A 382 -17.90 0.90 17.10
N SER A 383 -19.13 1.33 17.42
CA SER A 383 -19.85 2.34 16.64
C SER A 383 -19.23 3.74 16.70
N SER A 384 -18.37 4.00 17.67
CA SER A 384 -17.63 5.26 17.79
C SER A 384 -16.36 5.28 16.96
N PHE A 385 -15.87 4.12 16.46
CA PHE A 385 -14.68 4.06 15.63
C PHE A 385 -14.90 4.76 14.30
N VAL A 386 -13.98 5.66 13.94
CA VAL A 386 -14.00 6.42 12.69
C VAL A 386 -13.04 5.84 11.68
N GLY A 387 -11.84 5.48 12.14
CA GLY A 387 -10.78 5.06 11.27
C GLY A 387 -9.45 4.96 11.98
N VAL A 388 -8.46 4.53 11.23
CA VAL A 388 -7.11 4.25 11.71
C VAL A 388 -6.08 4.79 10.72
N HIS A 389 -4.95 5.24 11.24
CA HIS A 389 -3.75 5.44 10.43
C HIS A 389 -2.65 4.53 10.99
N HIS A 390 -1.95 3.84 10.10
CA HIS A 390 -0.93 2.88 10.44
C HIS A 390 0.45 3.44 10.14
N VAL A 391 1.41 3.22 11.04
CA VAL A 391 2.82 3.48 10.79
C VAL A 391 3.47 2.13 10.50
N PHE A 392 3.80 1.87 9.24
CA PHE A 392 4.37 0.61 8.79
C PHE A 392 5.90 0.68 8.82
N THR A 393 6.52 -0.13 9.66
CA THR A 393 7.97 -0.13 9.84
C THR A 393 8.51 -1.53 10.11
N ASN A 394 9.82 -1.68 9.99
CA ASN A 394 10.52 -2.87 10.43
C ASN A 394 10.50 -2.97 11.96
N SER A 395 10.06 -4.10 12.54
CA SER A 395 10.02 -4.29 14.00
C SER A 395 11.39 -4.50 14.65
N ALA A 396 12.47 -4.59 13.85
CA ALA A 396 13.85 -4.49 14.28
C ALA A 396 14.44 -3.07 14.11
N ALA A 397 13.63 -2.02 13.90
CA ALA A 397 14.11 -0.66 13.67
C ALA A 397 15.08 -0.16 14.75
N GLY A 398 14.90 -0.56 16.01
CA GLY A 398 15.83 -0.24 17.09
C GLY A 398 17.26 -0.80 16.93
N ARG A 399 17.48 -1.75 16.01
CA ARG A 399 18.80 -2.33 15.66
C ARG A 399 19.25 -1.96 14.24
N CYS A 400 18.42 -1.22 13.51
CA CYS A 400 18.64 -0.81 12.13
C CYS A 400 19.32 0.56 12.13
N ALA A 401 20.55 0.63 11.59
CA ALA A 401 21.31 1.87 11.53
C ALA A 401 20.58 2.97 10.74
N ASN A 402 19.90 2.61 9.65
CA ASN A 402 19.12 3.57 8.86
C ASN A 402 17.95 4.17 9.66
N CYS A 403 17.21 3.30 10.35
CA CYS A 403 16.05 3.66 11.13
C CYS A 403 16.42 4.56 12.33
N GLN A 404 17.56 4.28 12.98
CA GLN A 404 18.12 5.14 14.03
C GLN A 404 18.56 6.51 13.50
N ALA A 405 19.18 6.55 12.32
CA ALA A 405 19.58 7.81 11.68
C ALA A 405 18.36 8.67 11.31
N ASN A 406 17.23 8.05 11.04
CA ASN A 406 15.97 8.71 10.70
C ASN A 406 14.98 8.83 11.87
N ALA A 407 15.45 8.74 13.12
CA ALA A 407 14.56 8.73 14.29
C ALA A 407 13.59 9.93 14.38
N ASP A 408 13.96 11.08 13.79
CA ASP A 408 13.15 12.29 13.74
C ASP A 408 12.31 12.44 12.46
N MET A 409 12.29 11.45 11.57
CA MET A 409 11.45 11.45 10.38
C MET A 409 9.97 11.50 10.79
N ILE A 410 9.25 12.50 10.28
CA ILE A 410 7.82 12.64 10.50
C ILE A 410 7.09 11.78 9.46
N HIS A 411 6.14 11.00 9.99
CA HIS A 411 5.19 10.22 9.24
C HIS A 411 3.83 10.91 9.32
N GLU A 412 3.17 11.04 8.17
CA GLU A 412 1.90 11.73 8.05
C GLU A 412 0.80 10.81 7.50
N GLY A 413 -0.41 11.00 8.03
CA GLY A 413 -1.61 10.40 7.48
C GLY A 413 -2.88 11.13 7.86
N PHE A 414 -3.97 10.71 7.23
CA PHE A 414 -5.26 11.39 7.27
C PHE A 414 -6.38 10.38 7.53
N ILE A 415 -7.42 10.80 8.26
CA ILE A 415 -8.65 10.03 8.46
C ILE A 415 -9.83 10.93 8.17
N HIS A 416 -10.55 10.64 7.08
CA HIS A 416 -11.71 11.43 6.64
C HIS A 416 -12.93 11.18 7.52
N MET A 417 -13.56 12.25 8.01
CA MET A 417 -14.61 12.16 9.02
C MET A 417 -16.03 12.40 8.50
N ASN A 418 -16.21 13.07 7.35
CA ASN A 418 -17.53 13.52 6.91
C ASN A 418 -18.60 12.44 6.90
N ARG A 419 -18.25 11.22 6.46
CA ARG A 419 -19.19 10.11 6.44
C ARG A 419 -19.63 9.67 7.83
N HIS A 420 -18.72 9.68 8.80
CA HIS A 420 -19.03 9.41 10.21
C HIS A 420 -19.84 10.55 10.83
N LEU A 421 -19.54 11.80 10.46
CA LEU A 421 -20.32 12.97 10.88
C LEU A 421 -21.77 12.92 10.35
N CYS A 422 -22.00 12.39 9.14
CA CYS A 422 -23.36 12.15 8.62
C CYS A 422 -24.20 11.23 9.50
N VAL A 423 -23.56 10.27 10.16
CA VAL A 423 -24.23 9.27 10.99
C VAL A 423 -24.39 9.74 12.43
N THR A 424 -23.43 10.51 12.92
CA THR A 424 -23.33 10.83 14.36
C THR A 424 -23.87 12.20 14.75
N LEU A 425 -24.02 13.15 13.81
CA LEU A 425 -24.60 14.47 14.10
C LEU A 425 -26.14 14.39 14.21
N PRO A 426 -26.73 14.83 15.34
CA PRO A 426 -28.18 14.84 15.52
C PRO A 426 -28.86 15.98 14.73
N GLU A 427 -29.85 15.60 13.92
CA GLU A 427 -30.99 16.40 13.41
C GLU A 427 -30.78 17.63 12.50
N ALA A 428 -29.55 18.02 12.14
CA ALA A 428 -29.31 18.82 10.94
C ALA A 428 -27.87 18.59 10.49
N VAL A 429 -27.66 17.62 9.59
CA VAL A 429 -26.31 17.29 9.12
C VAL A 429 -25.79 18.47 8.29
N THR A 430 -25.06 19.36 8.95
CA THR A 430 -24.28 20.43 8.35
C THR A 430 -22.84 20.19 8.69
N PHE A 431 -21.96 20.47 7.73
CA PHE A 431 -20.52 20.43 7.95
C PHE A 431 -19.96 21.80 8.34
N ASP A 432 -20.83 22.76 8.69
CA ASP A 432 -20.41 24.09 9.10
C ASP A 432 -19.53 24.03 10.37
N PRO A 433 -18.37 24.71 10.38
CA PRO A 433 -17.47 24.74 11.54
C PRO A 433 -18.15 25.12 12.85
N ARG A 434 -19.15 26.02 12.82
CA ARG A 434 -19.89 26.45 14.02
C ARG A 434 -20.67 25.32 14.70
N VAL A 435 -20.95 24.23 13.98
CA VAL A 435 -21.64 23.04 14.49
C VAL A 435 -20.66 21.90 14.74
N VAL A 436 -19.71 21.70 13.82
CA VAL A 436 -18.79 20.57 13.89
C VAL A 436 -17.68 20.79 14.92
N GLU A 437 -17.11 21.99 15.05
CA GLU A 437 -16.03 22.24 16.02
C GLU A 437 -16.45 21.98 17.48
N PRO A 438 -17.61 22.47 17.97
CA PRO A 438 -18.04 22.16 19.34
C PRO A 438 -18.29 20.66 19.54
N TYR A 439 -18.86 20.00 18.54
CA TYR A 439 -19.11 18.56 18.57
C TYR A 439 -17.80 17.76 18.66
N LEU A 440 -16.82 18.08 17.80
CA LEU A 440 -15.52 17.42 17.82
C LEU A 440 -14.75 17.71 19.11
N THR A 441 -14.85 18.92 19.65
CA THR A 441 -14.22 19.27 20.94
C THR A 441 -14.72 18.36 22.07
N GLU A 442 -16.00 17.97 22.05
CA GLU A 442 -16.58 17.09 23.07
C GLU A 442 -16.36 15.60 22.78
N LYS A 443 -16.46 15.19 21.50
CA LYS A 443 -16.59 13.77 21.13
C LYS A 443 -15.34 13.17 20.50
N LEU A 444 -14.39 13.96 20.00
CA LEU A 444 -13.20 13.43 19.36
C LEU A 444 -12.26 12.83 20.39
N HIS A 445 -11.98 11.54 20.23
CA HIS A 445 -10.98 10.84 21.01
C HIS A 445 -10.04 10.09 20.08
N TRP A 446 -8.81 9.89 20.54
CA TRP A 446 -7.83 9.09 19.82
C TRP A 446 -7.12 8.12 20.76
N ARG A 447 -6.62 7.01 20.21
CA ARG A 447 -5.80 6.02 20.92
C ARG A 447 -4.68 5.54 20.03
N THR A 448 -3.60 5.10 20.65
CA THR A 448 -2.46 4.48 20.00
C THR A 448 -2.32 3.04 20.47
N ILE A 449 -2.06 2.13 19.53
CA ILE A 449 -1.92 0.70 19.80
C ILE A 449 -0.64 0.16 19.14
N ASP A 450 0.13 -0.61 19.91
CA ASP A 450 1.25 -1.39 19.38
C ASP A 450 0.67 -2.61 18.64
N ILE A 451 1.00 -2.76 17.36
CA ILE A 451 0.51 -3.87 16.55
C ILE A 451 1.04 -5.21 17.07
N CYS A 452 2.27 -5.26 17.58
CA CYS A 452 2.90 -6.48 18.05
C CYS A 452 2.33 -7.02 19.37
N SER A 453 1.68 -6.16 20.17
CA SER A 453 1.18 -6.55 21.49
C SER A 453 -0.31 -6.25 21.68
N SER A 454 -0.97 -5.68 20.68
CA SER A 454 -2.35 -5.20 20.74
C SER A 454 -2.64 -4.33 21.97
N SER A 455 -1.60 -3.68 22.50
CA SER A 455 -1.62 -2.97 23.77
C SER A 455 -1.56 -1.46 23.54
N PRO A 456 -2.31 -0.67 24.32
CA PRO A 456 -2.20 0.78 24.25
C PRO A 456 -0.84 1.25 24.73
N PHE A 457 -0.29 2.29 24.10
CA PHE A 457 0.92 2.94 24.57
C PHE A 457 0.80 4.47 24.46
N CYS A 458 1.62 5.21 25.18
CA CYS A 458 1.67 6.67 25.08
C CYS A 458 2.77 7.10 24.10
N VAL A 459 2.46 8.11 23.28
CA VAL A 459 3.44 8.79 22.40
C VAL A 459 4.01 9.98 23.18
N TRP A 460 5.34 10.14 23.22
CA TRP A 460 5.98 11.09 24.15
C TRP A 460 6.57 12.31 23.45
N LEU A 461 6.90 12.25 22.14
CA LEU A 461 7.62 13.31 21.42
C LEU A 461 7.03 13.57 20.03
N VAL A 462 6.63 14.83 19.77
CA VAL A 462 6.07 15.34 18.50
C VAL A 462 4.92 14.48 17.96
N PHE A 463 3.77 14.62 18.61
CA PHE A 463 2.52 14.02 18.18
C PHE A 463 1.50 15.14 17.98
N VAL A 464 1.05 15.34 16.75
CA VAL A 464 0.04 16.35 16.45
C VAL A 464 -1.12 15.70 15.73
N VAL A 465 -2.27 15.67 16.42
CA VAL A 465 -3.56 15.36 15.84
C VAL A 465 -4.24 16.69 15.60
N LEU A 466 -4.27 17.12 14.34
CA LEU A 466 -4.97 18.32 13.92
C LEU A 466 -6.25 17.91 13.22
N VAL A 467 -7.36 18.55 13.57
CA VAL A 467 -8.52 18.52 12.70
C VAL A 467 -8.33 19.64 11.69
N ILE A 468 -8.35 19.28 10.41
CA ILE A 468 -8.33 20.25 9.31
C ILE A 468 -9.69 20.24 8.62
N ASP A 469 -10.13 21.43 8.24
CA ASP A 469 -11.30 21.65 7.39
C ASP A 469 -10.88 22.37 6.11
N TYR A 470 -11.48 21.96 5.00
CA TYR A 470 -11.35 22.65 3.72
C TYR A 470 -12.64 22.61 2.95
N VAL A 471 -12.82 23.56 2.03
CA VAL A 471 -14.04 23.69 1.26
C VAL A 471 -13.91 22.99 -0.09
N LEU A 472 -14.62 21.88 -0.24
CA LEU A 472 -14.87 21.25 -1.53
C LEU A 472 -15.94 22.04 -2.28
N SER A 473 -15.72 22.39 -3.54
CA SER A 473 -16.79 22.95 -4.39
C SER A 473 -17.71 21.83 -4.87
N ARG A 474 -19.02 22.08 -4.87
CA ARG A 474 -20.02 21.13 -5.34
C ARG A 474 -20.03 21.09 -6.85
N LEU A 475 -19.79 19.89 -7.37
CA LEU A 475 -19.60 19.57 -8.77
C LEU A 475 -20.90 19.72 -9.55
N ALA A 476 -20.99 20.73 -10.40
CA ALA A 476 -21.75 20.62 -11.64
C ALA A 476 -20.96 19.84 -12.72
N ASP A 477 -19.72 19.43 -12.45
CA ASP A 477 -18.93 18.64 -13.36
C ASP A 477 -17.83 17.88 -12.60
N VAL A 478 -18.05 16.59 -12.38
CA VAL A 478 -17.00 15.61 -12.02
C VAL A 478 -15.86 15.63 -13.07
N ARG A 479 -16.12 16.17 -14.27
CA ARG A 479 -15.12 16.48 -15.33
C ARG A 479 -14.23 17.69 -15.06
N SER A 480 -14.61 18.58 -14.14
CA SER A 480 -13.97 19.90 -13.94
C SER A 480 -13.17 20.03 -12.64
N MET A 481 -13.10 18.95 -11.85
CA MET A 481 -12.42 18.91 -10.56
C MET A 481 -10.88 19.11 -10.68
N LEU A 482 -10.37 19.22 -11.91
CA LEU A 482 -8.95 19.38 -12.25
C LEU A 482 -8.42 20.82 -12.20
N THR A 483 -9.26 21.79 -11.87
CA THR A 483 -8.86 23.21 -11.82
C THR A 483 -9.55 23.93 -10.67
N CYS A 484 -9.13 23.66 -9.44
CA CYS A 484 -9.21 24.65 -8.37
C CYS A 484 -8.40 24.17 -7.17
N LEU A 485 -7.26 24.82 -6.94
CA LEU A 485 -6.79 25.32 -5.65
C LEU A 485 -5.52 26.14 -5.94
N ARG A 486 -5.59 27.44 -5.64
CA ARG A 486 -4.47 28.36 -5.44
C ARG A 486 -4.65 28.97 -4.07
#